data_AF-A0A9E2V5Z8-F1
#
_entry.id   AF-A0A9E2V5Z8-F1
#
_cell.length_a   1.000
_cell.length_b   1.000
_cell.length_c   1.000
_cell.angle_alpha   90.00
_cell.angle_beta   90.00
_cell.angle_gamma   90.00
#
_symmetry.space_group_name_H-M   'P 1'
#
loop_
_entity.id
_entity.type
_entity.pdbx_description
1 polymer ?
#
loop_
_entity_poly.entity_id
_entity_poly.type
_entity_poly.pdbx_seq_one_letter_code
_entity_poly.pdbx_strand_id
1 'polypeptide(L)'
;MRVKVKPLECTGCALCELACGYHWDEAFSMISSSVMLYRGEEKKGYMGVMVKTPEDLFIGRPEGATAMKLGELQKEGASGGASAKPILIREACDLCESAGLEPQCVAICPQEALYLE
;
A
#
# COMPACT_ATOMS: atom_id res chain seq x y z
N MET A 1 1.51 -12.59 -9.74
CA MET A 1 1.27 -12.68 -8.29
C MET A 1 1.52 -11.31 -7.69
N ARG A 2 0.63 -10.80 -6.85
CA ARG A 2 0.79 -9.49 -6.18
C ARG A 2 0.10 -9.49 -4.82
N VAL A 3 0.45 -8.51 -3.99
CA VAL A 3 -0.34 -8.22 -2.78
C VAL A 3 -1.60 -7.44 -3.16
N LYS A 4 -2.76 -7.96 -2.77
CA LYS A 4 -4.08 -7.32 -2.89
C LYS A 4 -4.64 -6.96 -1.53
N VAL A 5 -5.72 -6.18 -1.51
CA VAL A 5 -6.32 -5.58 -0.32
C VAL A 5 -7.82 -5.89 -0.26
N LYS A 6 -8.30 -6.30 0.93
CA LYS A 6 -9.72 -6.32 1.32
C LYS A 6 -10.00 -5.06 2.15
N PRO A 7 -10.45 -3.95 1.53
CA PRO A 7 -10.43 -2.65 2.17
C PRO A 7 -11.37 -2.52 3.38
N LEU A 8 -12.48 -3.27 3.39
CA LEU A 8 -13.45 -3.24 4.48
C LEU A 8 -12.98 -3.96 5.76
N GLU A 9 -11.97 -4.83 5.64
CA GLU A 9 -11.37 -5.55 6.79
C GLU A 9 -10.21 -4.74 7.42
N CYS A 10 -9.74 -3.67 6.75
CA CYS A 10 -8.58 -2.92 7.21
C CYS A 10 -8.95 -1.96 8.35
N THR A 11 -8.26 -2.07 9.49
CA THR A 11 -8.42 -1.18 10.65
C THR A 11 -7.48 0.02 10.67
N GLY A 12 -6.51 0.05 9.75
CA GLY A 12 -5.57 1.17 9.62
C GLY A 12 -4.48 1.19 10.70
N CYS A 13 -4.14 0.02 11.24
CA CYS A 13 -3.12 -0.16 12.29
C CYS A 13 -1.67 0.11 11.83
N ALA A 14 -1.42 0.22 10.53
CA ALA A 14 -0.12 0.50 9.91
C ALA A 14 0.98 -0.57 10.06
N LEU A 15 0.67 -1.76 10.61
CA LEU A 15 1.65 -2.84 10.75
C LEU A 15 2.23 -3.30 9.41
N CYS A 16 1.40 -3.33 8.36
CA CYS A 16 1.85 -3.70 7.02
C CYS A 16 2.86 -2.70 6.42
N GLU A 17 2.65 -1.40 6.64
CA GLU A 17 3.55 -0.34 6.20
C GLU A 17 4.85 -0.36 7.02
N LEU A 18 4.77 -0.67 8.32
CA LEU A 18 5.95 -0.82 9.20
C LEU A 18 6.81 -2.01 8.77
N ALA A 19 6.20 -3.18 8.59
CA ALA A 19 6.92 -4.38 8.19
C ALA A 19 7.56 -4.23 6.81
N CYS A 20 6.85 -3.60 5.87
CA CYS A 20 7.37 -3.36 4.53
C CYS A 20 8.49 -2.31 4.52
N GLY A 21 8.38 -1.24 5.31
CA GLY A 21 9.46 -0.27 5.46
C GLY A 21 10.71 -0.87 6.11
N TYR A 22 10.54 -1.72 7.13
CA TYR A 22 11.65 -2.43 7.76
C TYR A 22 12.34 -3.40 6.80
N HIS A 23 11.60 -4.04 5.89
CA HIS A 23 12.19 -4.87 4.84
C HIS A 23 13.16 -4.09 3.94
N TRP A 24 12.84 -2.83 3.61
CA TRP A 24 13.66 -2.00 2.73
C TRP A 24 14.80 -1.28 3.45
N ASP A 25 14.52 -0.66 4.60
CA ASP A 25 15.47 0.23 5.29
C ASP A 25 16.22 -0.45 6.44
N GLU A 26 15.81 -1.67 6.85
CA GLU A 26 16.23 -2.33 8.10
C GLU A 26 16.10 -1.43 9.35
N ALA A 27 15.20 -0.45 9.26
CA ALA A 27 14.95 0.57 10.26
C ALA A 27 13.43 0.80 10.41
N PHE A 28 13.01 1.37 11.53
CA PHE A 28 11.61 1.76 11.74
C PHE A 28 11.28 3.06 11.00
N SER A 29 11.32 2.99 9.67
CA SER A 29 11.00 4.04 8.71
C SER A 29 9.89 3.56 7.78
N MET A 30 8.95 4.44 7.45
CA MET A 30 7.85 4.16 6.51
C MET A 30 8.12 4.73 5.12
N ILE A 31 9.24 5.44 4.93
CA ILE A 31 9.49 6.23 3.72
C ILE A 31 9.75 5.33 2.51
N SER A 32 10.41 4.20 2.70
CA SER A 32 10.72 3.21 1.66
C SER A 32 9.58 2.22 1.40
N SER A 33 8.62 2.10 2.31
CA SER A 33 7.58 1.07 2.27
C SER A 33 6.77 1.10 0.98
N SER A 34 6.73 -0.02 0.26
CA SER A 34 5.88 -0.23 -0.92
C SER A 34 4.39 -0.27 -0.60
N VAL A 35 4.03 -0.45 0.68
CA VAL A 35 2.65 -0.38 1.17
C VAL A 35 2.45 0.95 1.90
N MET A 36 1.35 1.65 1.65
CA MET A 36 1.04 2.90 2.33
C MET A 36 -0.42 2.99 2.74
N LEU A 37 -0.66 3.34 3.99
CA LEU A 37 -1.97 3.81 4.41
C LEU A 37 -2.17 5.24 3.91
N TYR A 38 -3.31 5.48 3.27
CA TYR A 38 -3.76 6.83 3.01
C TYR A 38 -5.05 7.11 3.76
N ARG A 39 -5.16 8.33 4.27
CA ARG A 39 -6.37 8.85 4.90
C ARG A 39 -6.84 10.02 4.05
N GLY A 40 -8.05 9.93 3.51
CA GLY A 40 -8.61 11.02 2.72
C GLY A 40 -9.12 12.12 3.64
N GLU A 41 -8.80 13.37 3.33
CA GLU A 41 -9.15 14.52 4.17
C GLU A 41 -10.64 14.88 4.07
N GLU A 42 -11.33 14.44 3.01
CA GLU A 42 -12.71 14.84 2.70
C GLU A 42 -13.79 14.13 3.54
N LYS A 43 -13.48 12.97 4.14
CA LYS A 43 -14.44 12.16 4.90
C LYS A 43 -13.81 11.63 6.19
N LYS A 44 -14.43 11.89 7.34
CA LYS A 44 -13.98 11.39 8.63
C LYS A 44 -13.96 9.85 8.62
N GLY A 45 -12.80 9.26 8.90
CA GLY A 45 -12.62 7.81 8.88
C GLY A 45 -12.41 7.21 7.49
N TYR A 46 -12.25 8.03 6.45
CA TYR A 46 -11.90 7.53 5.13
C TYR A 46 -10.45 7.10 5.07
N MET A 47 -10.26 5.80 4.95
CA MET A 47 -8.95 5.17 4.90
C MET A 47 -8.88 4.20 3.74
N GLY A 48 -7.67 4.01 3.24
CA GLY A 48 -7.37 2.94 2.31
C GLY A 48 -5.91 2.53 2.37
N VAL A 49 -5.60 1.47 1.65
CA VAL A 49 -4.25 0.90 1.58
C VAL A 49 -3.84 0.90 0.12
N MET A 50 -2.61 1.32 -0.14
CA MET A 50 -2.01 1.30 -1.46
C MET A 50 -0.81 0.36 -1.46
N VAL A 51 -0.62 -0.38 -2.54
CA VAL A 51 0.55 -1.21 -2.78
C VAL A 51 1.15 -0.81 -4.12
N LYS A 52 2.36 -0.24 -4.10
CA LYS A 52 3.12 0.07 -5.31
C LYS A 52 3.74 -1.21 -5.85
N THR A 53 3.49 -1.49 -7.12
CA THR A 53 4.18 -2.53 -7.89
C THR A 53 5.04 -1.89 -8.98
N PRO A 54 5.92 -2.63 -9.65
CA PRO A 54 6.69 -2.10 -10.77
C PRO A 54 5.80 -1.54 -11.90
N GLU A 55 4.62 -2.13 -12.11
CA GLU A 55 3.74 -1.79 -13.23
C GLU A 55 2.66 -0.76 -12.86
N ASP A 56 2.09 -0.87 -11.67
CA ASP A 56 0.91 -0.10 -11.27
C ASP A 56 0.84 0.16 -9.76
N LEU A 57 -0.18 0.91 -9.34
CA LEU A 57 -0.56 1.08 -7.94
C LEU A 57 -1.88 0.33 -7.69
N PHE A 58 -1.87 -0.66 -6.80
CA PHE A 58 -3.11 -1.29 -6.32
C PHE A 58 -3.65 -0.52 -5.14
N ILE A 59 -4.91 -0.11 -5.20
CA ILE A 59 -5.53 0.77 -4.21
C ILE A 59 -6.78 0.07 -3.68
N GLY A 60 -6.79 -0.24 -2.39
CA GLY A 60 -7.97 -0.68 -1.66
C GLY A 60 -8.64 0.51 -0.98
N ARG A 61 -9.91 0.76 -1.32
CA ARG A 61 -10.76 1.81 -0.74
C ARG A 61 -12.11 1.24 -0.29
N PRO A 62 -12.88 1.95 0.55
CA PRO A 62 -14.23 1.49 0.90
C PRO A 62 -15.13 1.23 -0.32
N GLU A 63 -14.92 1.95 -1.43
CA GLU A 63 -15.63 1.75 -2.69
C GLU A 63 -15.22 0.48 -3.46
N GLY A 64 -14.10 -0.15 -3.09
CA GLY A 64 -13.55 -1.32 -3.74
C GLY A 64 -12.04 -1.22 -3.96
N ALA A 65 -11.47 -2.30 -4.49
CA ALA A 65 -10.05 -2.37 -4.82
C ALA A 65 -9.82 -2.28 -6.33
N THR A 66 -8.90 -1.41 -6.77
CA THR A 66 -8.59 -1.20 -8.19
C THR A 66 -7.09 -1.05 -8.43
N ALA A 67 -6.63 -1.48 -9.59
CA ALA A 67 -5.28 -1.17 -10.09
C ALA A 67 -5.33 0.11 -10.93
N MET A 68 -4.38 1.01 -10.70
CA MET A 68 -4.21 2.26 -11.44
C MET A 68 -2.79 2.36 -11.97
N LYS A 69 -2.63 2.70 -13.25
CA LYS A 69 -1.29 2.86 -13.82
C LYS A 69 -0.57 4.06 -13.20
N LEU A 70 0.74 3.94 -12.97
CA LEU A 70 1.53 5.00 -12.32
C LEU A 70 1.44 6.35 -13.06
N GLY A 71 1.36 6.34 -14.38
CA GLY A 71 1.22 7.56 -15.20
C GLY A 71 -0.14 8.25 -15.12
N GLU A 72 -1.19 7.57 -14.63
CA GLU A 72 -2.53 8.16 -14.47
C GLU A 72 -2.64 8.98 -13.17
N LEU A 73 -1.87 8.62 -12.14
CA LEU A 73 -1.82 9.31 -10.84
C LEU A 73 -1.06 10.64 -10.88
N GLN A 74 -0.21 10.83 -11.88
CA GLN A 74 0.53 12.08 -12.07
C GLN A 74 -0.30 13.19 -12.73
N LYS A 75 -1.49 12.87 -13.27
CA LYS A 75 -2.39 13.85 -13.89
C LYS A 75 -3.16 14.63 -12.83
N GLU A 76 -3.22 15.94 -12.97
CA GLU A 76 -4.04 16.80 -12.09
C GLU A 76 -5.51 16.33 -12.12
N GLY A 77 -6.11 16.15 -10.93
CA GLY A 77 -7.49 15.66 -10.79
C GLY A 77 -7.66 14.14 -10.77
N ALA A 78 -6.58 13.35 -10.81
CA ALA A 78 -6.66 11.91 -10.56
C ALA A 78 -7.21 11.62 -9.15
N SER A 79 -8.09 10.62 -9.05
CA SER A 79 -8.82 10.24 -7.82
C SER A 79 -7.93 9.76 -6.66
N GLY A 80 -6.60 9.90 -6.76
CA GLY A 80 -5.61 9.61 -5.72
C GLY A 80 -5.55 10.65 -4.60
N GLY A 81 -5.98 11.89 -4.83
CA GLY A 81 -5.81 12.99 -3.86
C GLY A 81 -4.33 13.34 -3.65
N ALA A 82 -4.04 14.55 -3.12
CA ALA A 82 -2.68 14.97 -2.83
C ALA A 82 -1.95 14.02 -1.86
N SER A 83 -2.70 13.38 -0.97
CA SER A 83 -2.23 12.44 0.05
C SER A 83 -1.70 11.11 -0.52
N ALA A 84 -1.98 10.76 -1.78
CA ALA A 84 -1.42 9.55 -2.41
C ALA A 84 -0.07 9.79 -3.09
N LYS A 85 0.35 11.03 -3.33
CA LYS A 85 1.61 11.33 -4.03
C LYS A 85 2.87 10.73 -3.37
N PRO A 86 3.00 10.66 -2.03
CA PRO A 86 4.19 10.09 -1.40
C PRO A 86 4.49 8.63 -1.80
N ILE A 87 3.49 7.81 -2.15
CA ILE A 87 3.72 6.41 -2.53
C ILE A 87 4.50 6.28 -3.84
N LEU A 88 4.42 7.28 -4.72
CA LEU A 88 5.00 7.22 -6.06
C LEU A 88 6.53 7.20 -6.03
N ILE A 89 7.15 7.78 -5.00
CA ILE A 89 8.60 7.83 -4.82
C ILE A 89 9.17 6.67 -3.99
N ARG A 90 8.32 5.82 -3.39
CA ARG A 90 8.74 4.69 -2.56
C ARG A 90 9.17 3.49 -3.40
N GLU A 91 9.76 2.48 -2.78
CA GLU A 91 10.17 1.27 -3.48
C GLU A 91 8.97 0.51 -4.05
N ALA A 92 9.15 -0.12 -5.21
CA ALA A 92 8.14 -1.02 -5.76
C ALA A 92 8.19 -2.36 -5.05
N CYS A 93 7.04 -2.94 -4.72
CA CYS A 93 6.94 -4.20 -4.01
C CYS A 93 7.60 -5.32 -4.82
N ASP A 94 8.54 -6.01 -4.19
CA ASP A 94 9.26 -7.18 -4.71
C ASP A 94 8.77 -8.48 -4.03
N LEU A 95 7.61 -8.44 -3.36
CA LEU A 95 7.09 -9.55 -2.55
C LEU A 95 8.04 -10.03 -1.43
N CYS A 96 8.95 -9.17 -0.97
CA CYS A 96 10.02 -9.52 -0.03
C CYS A 96 11.01 -10.56 -0.58
N GLU A 97 11.02 -10.80 -1.91
CA GLU A 97 11.89 -11.78 -2.56
C GLU A 97 13.38 -11.44 -2.38
N SER A 98 13.74 -10.15 -2.37
CA SER A 98 15.14 -9.73 -2.16
C SER A 98 15.70 -10.12 -0.80
N ALA A 99 14.83 -10.30 0.21
CA ALA A 99 15.19 -10.78 1.54
C ALA A 99 15.02 -12.30 1.70
N GLY A 100 14.55 -13.02 0.67
CA GLY A 100 14.26 -14.46 0.75
C GLY A 100 13.13 -14.80 1.70
N LEU A 101 12.16 -13.90 1.87
CA LEU A 101 11.03 -14.04 2.79
C LEU A 101 9.71 -14.02 2.01
N GLU A 102 8.69 -14.65 2.58
CA GLU A 102 7.31 -14.41 2.15
C GLU A 102 6.89 -12.95 2.45
N PRO A 103 5.90 -12.40 1.74
CA PRO A 103 5.40 -11.04 1.94
C PRO A 103 5.02 -10.74 3.39
N GLN A 104 5.90 -10.03 4.10
CA GLN A 104 5.76 -9.78 5.54
C GLN A 104 4.52 -8.94 5.87
N CYS A 105 4.12 -8.05 4.97
CA CYS A 105 2.91 -7.24 5.10
C CYS A 105 1.62 -8.08 5.13
N VAL A 106 1.62 -9.23 4.44
CA VAL A 106 0.51 -10.21 4.48
C VAL A 106 0.57 -10.98 5.79
N ALA A 107 1.75 -11.52 6.15
CA ALA A 107 1.94 -12.32 7.35
C ALA A 107 1.59 -11.59 8.66
N ILE A 108 1.89 -10.30 8.75
CA ILE A 108 1.67 -9.51 9.96
C ILE A 108 0.26 -8.90 10.06
N CYS A 109 -0.55 -8.97 9.00
CA CYS A 109 -1.85 -8.31 8.99
C CYS A 109 -2.83 -9.06 9.92
N PRO A 110 -3.24 -8.47 11.07
CA PRO A 110 -4.07 -9.19 12.04
C PRO A 110 -5.51 -9.40 11.57
N GLN A 111 -5.92 -8.73 10.50
CA GLN A 111 -7.26 -8.80 9.93
C GLN A 111 -7.30 -9.56 8.60
N GLU A 112 -6.16 -10.07 8.14
CA GLU A 112 -6.04 -10.72 6.81
C GLU A 112 -6.57 -9.83 5.68
N ALA A 113 -6.44 -8.51 5.86
CA ALA A 113 -6.86 -7.50 4.91
C ALA A 113 -5.91 -7.41 3.72
N LEU A 114 -4.71 -8.00 3.80
CA LEU A 114 -3.77 -8.16 2.69
C LEU A 114 -3.64 -9.65 2.37
N TYR A 115 -3.57 -9.99 1.08
CA TYR A 115 -3.45 -11.37 0.60
C TYR A 115 -2.70 -11.42 -0.74
N LEU A 116 -2.20 -12.61 -1.12
CA LEU A 116 -1.52 -12.83 -2.40
C LEU A 116 -2.47 -13.38 -3.46
N GLU A 117 -2.41 -12.80 -4.66
CA GLU A 117 -3.10 -13.28 -5.88
C GLU A 117 -2.38 -12.82 -7.15
#